data_AF-A0AAW2KRA3-F1
#
_entry.id   AF-A0AAW2KRA3-F1
#
_cell.length_a   1.000
_cell.length_b   1.000
_cell.length_c   1.000
_cell.angle_alpha   90.00
_cell.angle_beta   90.00
_cell.angle_gamma   90.00
#
_symmetry.space_group_name_H-M   'P 1'
#
loop_
_entity.id
_entity.type
_entity.pdbx_description
1 polymer ?
#
loop_
_entity_poly.entity_id
_entity_poly.type
_entity_poly.pdbx_seq_one_letter_code
_entity_poly.pdbx_strand_id
1 'polypeptide(L)'
;MRLKLITIDRDFTEWHYADLSAKTFLNGLVEYIVSGQVVAMVWEGKNVVTTGRQIIGATNPADSAPETIRGDYAIDIGTNVICGSDAVESARKEIVLWFPEGIAEWSSSLHP
;
A
#
# COMPACT_ATOMS: atom_id res chain seq x y z
N MET A 1 -13.99 -1.06 6.49
CA MET A 1 -12.68 -0.37 6.73
C MET A 1 -11.88 -1.15 7.75
N ARG A 2 -10.54 -1.14 7.69
CA ARG A 2 -9.70 -1.71 8.75
C ARG A 2 -8.33 -1.02 8.81
N LEU A 3 -7.71 -1.00 9.99
CA LEU A 3 -6.39 -0.41 10.21
C LEU A 3 -5.63 -1.21 11.27
N LYS A 4 -4.32 -1.41 11.08
CA LYS A 4 -3.42 -1.92 12.14
C LYS A 4 -1.99 -1.39 11.97
N LEU A 5 -1.31 -1.20 13.09
CA LEU A 5 0.14 -1.01 13.16
C LEU A 5 0.79 -2.38 13.39
N ILE A 6 1.72 -2.79 12.52
CA ILE A 6 2.29 -4.13 12.55
C ILE A 6 3.78 -4.12 12.17
N THR A 7 4.56 -5.00 12.79
CA THR A 7 5.88 -5.41 12.29
C THR A 7 5.69 -6.69 11.49
N ILE A 8 6.17 -6.71 10.25
CA ILE A 8 6.10 -7.91 9.38
C ILE A 8 7.46 -8.59 9.33
N ASP A 9 7.45 -9.90 9.08
CA ASP A 9 8.65 -10.68 8.86
C ASP A 9 8.97 -10.83 7.37
N ARG A 10 10.12 -11.44 7.08
CA ARG A 10 10.60 -11.67 5.72
C ARG A 10 9.65 -12.59 4.95
N ASP A 11 9.17 -13.67 5.58
CA ASP A 11 8.29 -14.65 4.95
C ASP A 11 7.00 -14.00 4.45
N PHE A 12 6.35 -13.17 5.28
CA PHE A 12 5.16 -12.40 4.89
C PHE A 12 5.45 -11.47 3.71
N THR A 13 6.62 -10.84 3.71
CA THR A 13 7.02 -9.89 2.68
C THR A 13 7.28 -10.54 1.33
N GLU A 14 7.82 -11.76 1.32
CA GLU A 14 8.02 -12.54 0.09
C GLU A 14 6.69 -12.91 -0.57
N TRP A 15 5.65 -13.21 0.22
CA TRP A 15 4.29 -13.38 -0.31
C TRP A 15 3.72 -12.08 -0.87
N HIS A 16 3.93 -10.96 -0.19
CA HIS A 16 3.46 -9.65 -0.66
C HIS A 16 4.11 -9.24 -2.00
N TYR A 17 5.40 -9.51 -2.17
CA TYR A 17 6.16 -9.16 -3.37
C TYR A 17 6.38 -10.33 -4.33
N ALA A 18 5.56 -11.38 -4.28
CA ALA A 18 5.72 -12.56 -5.13
C ALA A 18 5.74 -12.21 -6.64
N ASP A 19 4.92 -11.23 -7.05
CA ASP A 19 4.85 -10.72 -8.43
C ASP A 19 6.14 -9.97 -8.87
N LEU A 20 7.00 -9.60 -7.91
CA LEU A 20 8.29 -8.93 -8.13
C LEU A 20 9.48 -9.87 -7.89
N SER A 21 9.25 -11.18 -7.71
CA SER A 21 10.29 -12.17 -7.39
C SER A 21 11.51 -12.16 -8.33
N ALA A 22 11.30 -11.85 -9.62
CA ALA A 22 12.36 -11.78 -10.63
C ALA A 22 13.09 -10.42 -10.69
N LYS A 23 12.72 -9.43 -9.88
CA LYS A 23 13.31 -8.09 -9.91
C LYS A 23 14.56 -8.02 -9.05
N THR A 24 15.62 -7.43 -9.61
CA THR A 24 16.94 -7.30 -8.93
C THR A 24 16.89 -6.46 -7.65
N PHE A 25 15.89 -5.59 -7.49
CA PHE A 25 15.70 -4.73 -6.33
C PHE A 25 14.83 -5.34 -5.22
N LEU A 26 14.29 -6.56 -5.41
CA LEU A 26 13.38 -7.19 -4.45
C LEU A 26 14.00 -7.32 -3.05
N ASN A 27 15.24 -7.79 -2.96
CA ASN A 27 15.90 -8.00 -1.67
C ASN A 27 15.98 -6.69 -0.85
N GLY A 28 16.27 -5.57 -1.53
CA GLY A 28 16.28 -4.26 -0.87
C GLY A 28 14.91 -3.82 -0.40
N LEU A 29 13.85 -4.08 -1.18
CA LEU A 29 12.46 -3.81 -0.75
C LEU A 29 12.07 -4.65 0.47
N VAL A 30 12.44 -5.94 0.47
CA VAL A 30 12.17 -6.84 1.58
C VAL A 30 12.88 -6.37 2.85
N GLU A 31 14.17 -6.03 2.77
CA GLU A 31 14.93 -5.50 3.90
C GLU A 31 14.37 -4.17 4.41
N TYR A 32 13.93 -3.30 3.51
CA TYR A 32 13.36 -2.02 3.88
C TYR A 32 12.04 -2.16 4.66
N ILE A 33 11.08 -2.93 4.15
CA ILE A 33 9.75 -3.00 4.77
C ILE A 33 9.75 -3.75 6.11
N VAL A 34 10.68 -4.68 6.33
CA VAL A 34 10.84 -5.37 7.64
C VAL A 34 11.68 -4.57 8.64
N SER A 35 12.33 -3.49 8.21
CA SER A 35 13.20 -2.67 9.07
C SER A 35 12.45 -1.87 10.13
N GLY A 36 11.13 -1.76 10.03
CA GLY A 36 10.29 -1.00 10.95
C GLY A 36 8.83 -1.42 10.93
N GLN A 37 8.02 -0.72 11.71
CA GLN A 37 6.57 -0.93 11.73
C GLN A 37 5.91 -0.24 10.55
N VAL A 38 4.87 -0.88 10.00
CA VAL A 38 4.04 -0.32 8.94
C VAL A 38 2.60 -0.18 9.41
N VAL A 39 1.89 0.79 8.81
CA VAL A 39 0.45 0.96 9.00
C VAL A 39 -0.26 0.34 7.81
N ALA A 40 -0.92 -0.79 8.03
CA ALA A 40 -1.76 -1.44 7.03
C ALA A 40 -3.20 -0.91 7.14
N MET A 41 -3.84 -0.62 6.00
CA MET A 41 -5.18 -0.04 5.96
C MET A 41 -6.01 -0.62 4.80
N VAL A 42 -7.33 -0.71 5.00
CA VAL A 42 -8.30 -1.00 3.94
C VAL A 42 -9.31 0.15 3.86
N TRP A 43 -9.34 0.79 2.70
CA TRP A 43 -10.26 1.88 2.34
C TRP A 43 -11.33 1.39 1.37
N GLU A 44 -12.53 1.96 1.49
CA GLU A 44 -13.69 1.60 0.67
C GLU A 44 -14.29 2.86 0.05
N GLY A 45 -14.72 2.75 -1.20
CA GLY A 45 -15.37 3.84 -1.91
C GLY A 45 -15.42 3.60 -3.42
N LYS A 46 -16.21 4.43 -4.11
CA LYS A 46 -16.28 4.40 -5.57
C LYS A 46 -14.91 4.74 -6.16
N ASN A 47 -14.42 3.88 -7.05
CA ASN A 47 -13.12 4.02 -7.70
C ASN A 47 -11.93 4.12 -6.72
N VAL A 48 -12.04 3.60 -5.50
CA VAL A 48 -11.04 3.80 -4.43
C VAL A 48 -9.63 3.37 -4.82
N VAL A 49 -9.47 2.34 -5.65
CA VAL A 49 -8.15 1.90 -6.14
C VAL A 49 -7.51 2.99 -7.01
N THR A 50 -8.19 3.42 -8.07
CA THR A 50 -7.63 4.43 -8.99
C THR A 50 -7.50 5.80 -8.34
N THR A 51 -8.50 6.23 -7.56
CA THR A 51 -8.45 7.47 -6.79
C THR A 51 -7.34 7.43 -5.73
N GLY A 52 -7.17 6.30 -5.04
CA GLY A 52 -6.07 6.12 -4.08
C GLY A 52 -4.70 6.24 -4.74
N ARG A 53 -4.51 5.60 -5.91
CA ARG A 53 -3.28 5.74 -6.72
C ARG A 53 -3.02 7.20 -7.12
N GLN A 54 -4.06 7.96 -7.45
CA GLN A 54 -3.95 9.39 -7.78
C GLN A 54 -3.53 10.23 -6.57
N ILE A 55 -4.15 10.00 -5.41
CA ILE A 55 -3.79 10.69 -4.15
C ILE A 55 -2.34 10.38 -3.75
N ILE A 56 -1.90 9.14 -3.94
CA ILE A 56 -0.53 8.72 -3.62
C ILE A 56 0.51 9.42 -4.51
N GLY A 57 0.24 9.56 -5.80
CA GLY A 57 1.19 10.09 -6.78
C GLY A 57 2.00 9.02 -7.51
N ALA A 58 2.91 9.48 -8.38
CA ALA A 58 3.75 8.63 -9.23
C ALA A 58 4.69 7.73 -8.41
N THR A 59 5.19 6.63 -9.01
CA THR A 59 6.10 5.71 -8.31
C THR A 59 7.43 6.36 -7.95
N ASN A 60 7.99 7.12 -8.88
CA ASN A 60 9.14 7.97 -8.64
C ASN A 60 8.65 9.33 -8.11
N PRO A 61 9.05 9.75 -6.89
CA PRO A 61 8.65 11.03 -6.33
C PRO A 61 9.00 12.23 -7.23
N ALA A 62 10.09 12.16 -7.99
CA ALA A 62 10.47 13.21 -8.94
C ALA A 62 9.43 13.45 -10.06
N ASP A 63 8.59 12.45 -10.35
CA ASP A 63 7.52 12.52 -11.34
C ASP A 63 6.14 12.78 -10.69
N SER A 64 6.08 12.93 -9.35
CA SER A 64 4.83 13.18 -8.63
C SER A 64 4.46 14.66 -8.66
N ALA A 65 3.19 14.95 -8.90
CA ALA A 65 2.68 16.31 -8.81
C ALA A 65 2.67 16.78 -7.34
N PRO A 66 2.88 18.08 -7.06
CA PRO A 66 2.58 18.67 -5.77
C PRO A 66 1.17 18.32 -5.30
N GLU A 67 0.95 18.29 -3.98
CA GLU A 67 -0.31 17.92 -3.31
C GLU A 67 -0.66 16.42 -3.34
N THR A 68 0.13 15.61 -4.06
CA THR A 68 0.10 14.15 -3.88
C THR A 68 0.99 13.76 -2.69
N ILE A 69 0.70 12.63 -2.04
CA ILE A 69 1.48 12.19 -0.87
C ILE A 69 2.97 12.11 -1.22
N ARG A 70 3.33 11.55 -2.37
CA ARG A 70 4.74 11.43 -2.77
C ARG A 70 5.33 12.74 -3.26
N GLY A 71 4.52 13.62 -3.88
CA GLY A 71 4.99 14.94 -4.30
C GLY A 71 5.36 15.84 -3.13
N ASP A 72 4.65 15.73 -2.01
CA ASP A 72 4.86 16.59 -0.85
C ASP A 72 5.86 15.99 0.16
N TYR A 73 5.95 14.66 0.26
CA TYR A 73 6.65 14.01 1.37
C TYR A 73 7.77 13.03 0.98
N ALA A 74 8.01 12.79 -0.32
CA ALA A 74 9.05 11.88 -0.77
C ALA A 74 10.04 12.56 -1.72
N ILE A 75 11.30 12.11 -1.66
CA ILE A 75 12.39 12.58 -2.55
C ILE A 75 12.95 11.41 -3.35
N ASP A 76 13.15 10.27 -2.70
CA ASP A 76 13.78 9.08 -3.30
C ASP A 76 12.75 7.98 -3.58
N ILE A 77 12.89 7.29 -4.72
CA ILE A 77 12.03 6.18 -5.15
C ILE A 77 12.04 5.02 -4.15
N GLY A 78 13.16 4.76 -3.47
CA GLY A 78 13.28 3.68 -2.48
C GLY A 78 12.59 3.99 -1.15
N THR A 79 12.27 5.25 -0.87
CA THR A 79 11.65 5.72 0.38
C THR A 79 10.38 6.53 0.10
N ASN A 80 9.56 6.06 -0.82
CA ASN A 80 8.38 6.78 -1.33
C ASN A 80 7.13 6.76 -0.42
N VAL A 81 7.33 6.61 0.88
CA VAL A 81 6.37 6.79 1.99
C VAL A 81 5.20 5.80 2.08
N ILE A 82 4.50 5.52 0.98
CA ILE A 82 3.23 4.75 1.01
C ILE A 82 3.10 3.81 -0.19
N CYS A 83 2.45 2.67 0.02
CA CYS A 83 2.02 1.74 -1.03
C CYS A 83 0.49 1.75 -1.16
N GLY A 84 -0.02 1.47 -2.36
CA GLY A 84 -1.44 1.26 -2.60
C GLY A 84 -1.62 0.40 -3.84
N SER A 85 -2.59 -0.52 -3.79
CA SER A 85 -2.85 -1.51 -4.83
C SER A 85 -3.05 -0.86 -6.21
N ASP A 86 -2.53 -1.49 -7.25
CA ASP A 86 -2.54 -0.95 -8.62
C ASP A 86 -3.81 -1.32 -9.43
N ALA A 87 -4.49 -2.39 -9.04
CA ALA A 87 -5.71 -2.90 -9.65
C ALA A 87 -6.67 -3.48 -8.59
N VAL A 88 -7.93 -3.69 -8.98
CA VAL A 88 -8.94 -4.29 -8.09
C VAL A 88 -8.56 -5.73 -7.73
N GLU A 89 -7.96 -6.45 -8.66
CA GLU A 89 -7.46 -7.81 -8.48
C GLU A 89 -6.32 -7.85 -7.45
N SER A 90 -5.35 -6.93 -7.57
CA SER A 90 -4.25 -6.77 -6.60
C SER A 90 -4.77 -6.39 -5.22
N ALA A 91 -5.72 -5.45 -5.15
CA ALA A 91 -6.36 -5.05 -3.90
C ALA A 91 -7.02 -6.23 -3.18
N ARG A 92 -7.73 -7.10 -3.91
CA ARG A 92 -8.34 -8.30 -3.31
C ARG A 92 -7.30 -9.25 -2.72
N LYS A 93 -6.20 -9.51 -3.44
CA LYS A 93 -5.10 -10.37 -2.95
C LYS A 93 -4.44 -9.76 -1.71
N GLU A 94 -4.12 -8.47 -1.77
CA GLU A 94 -3.48 -7.73 -0.67
C GLU A 94 -4.39 -7.69 0.57
N ILE A 95 -5.68 -7.42 0.44
CA ILE A 95 -6.61 -7.40 1.58
C ILE A 95 -6.64 -8.77 2.28
N VAL A 96 -6.74 -9.87 1.52
CA VAL A 96 -6.75 -11.23 2.11
C VAL A 96 -5.43 -11.55 2.80
N LEU A 97 -4.30 -11.15 2.21
CA LEU A 97 -2.98 -11.37 2.79
C LEU A 97 -2.78 -10.56 4.09
N TRP A 98 -3.11 -9.28 4.08
CA TRP A 98 -2.87 -8.37 5.20
C TRP A 98 -3.95 -8.45 6.29
N PHE A 99 -5.18 -8.86 5.95
CA PHE A 99 -6.32 -8.94 6.87
C PHE A 99 -7.11 -10.24 6.65
N PRO A 100 -6.51 -11.42 6.93
CA PRO A 100 -7.18 -12.72 6.77
C PRO A 100 -8.45 -12.85 7.63
N GLU A 101 -8.53 -12.08 8.71
CA GLU A 101 -9.69 -12.01 9.60
C GLU A 101 -10.82 -11.10 9.09
N GLY A 102 -10.70 -10.56 7.87
CA GLY A 102 -11.71 -9.72 7.22
C GLY A 102 -11.67 -8.25 7.63
N ILE A 103 -12.65 -7.48 7.15
CA ILE A 103 -12.78 -6.03 7.40
C ILE A 103 -13.81 -5.73 8.49
N ALA A 104 -13.70 -4.59 9.15
CA ALA A 104 -14.77 -4.11 10.02
C ALA A 104 -15.88 -3.47 9.17
N GLU A 105 -17.10 -3.95 9.36
CA GLU A 105 -18.31 -3.43 8.72
C GLU A 105 -18.92 -2.30 9.56
N TRP A 106 -19.33 -1.23 8.88
CA TRP A 106 -20.01 -0.09 9.47
C TRP A 106 -20.72 0.68 8.35
N SER A 107 -21.73 1.47 8.71
CA SER A 107 -22.44 2.34 7.77
C SER A 107 -22.17 3.80 8.11
N SER A 108 -21.74 4.57 7.12
CA SER A 108 -21.53 6.01 7.27
C SER A 108 -22.87 6.74 7.33
N SER A 109 -23.06 7.63 8.30
CA SER A 109 -24.25 8.49 8.41
C SER A 109 -24.36 9.53 7.30
N LEU A 110 -23.29 9.75 6.54
CA LEU A 110 -23.25 10.64 5.37
C LEU A 110 -23.52 9.89 4.06
N HIS A 111 -23.59 8.56 4.10
CA HIS A 111 -24.09 7.79 2.97
C HIS A 111 -25.62 7.86 2.97
N PRO A 112 -26.26 8.35 1.91
CA PRO A 112 -27.72 8.44 1.83
C PRO A 112 -28.39 7.06 1.89
#